data_AF-A0A9D9XX93-F1
#
_entry.id   AF-A0A9D9XX93-F1
#
_cell.length_a   1.000
_cell.length_b   1.000
_cell.length_c   1.000
_cell.angle_alpha   90.00
_cell.angle_beta   90.00
_cell.angle_gamma   90.00
#
_symmetry.space_group_name_H-M   'P 1'
#
loop_
_entity.id
_entity.type
_entity.pdbx_description
1 polymer ?
#
loop_
_entity_poly.entity_id
_entity_poly.type
_entity_poly.pdbx_seq_one_letter_code
_entity_poly.pdbx_strand_id
1 'polypeptide(L)'
;FLNKPTGFLKGSEKFAKGQKIPVVMMTTTRTKRGHYHFEYFLLCEDPTVIPEGELIRQYVYHLEKNIQLQPELYLWSHKRWKHSWKEEYKELWVDNTAMPTL
;
A
#
# COMPACT_ATOMS: atom_id res chain seq x y z
N PHE A 1 -4.86 -6.57 -1.49
CA PHE A 1 -4.26 -5.91 -2.67
C PHE A 1 -4.77 -6.56 -3.94
N LEU A 2 -5.50 -5.81 -4.77
CA LEU A 2 -6.19 -6.26 -5.98
C LEU A 2 -6.97 -7.56 -5.73
N ASN A 3 -7.77 -7.56 -4.65
CA ASN A 3 -8.59 -8.69 -4.19
C ASN A 3 -7.82 -9.98 -3.84
N LYS A 4 -6.52 -9.88 -3.57
CA LYS A 4 -5.70 -10.99 -3.10
C LYS A 4 -5.06 -10.69 -1.75
N PRO A 5 -4.91 -11.69 -0.87
CA PRO A 5 -4.06 -11.60 0.31
C PRO A 5 -2.65 -11.28 -0.15
N THR A 6 -2.00 -10.28 0.44
CA THR A 6 -0.71 -9.80 -0.06
C THR A 6 0.10 -9.20 1.07
N GLY A 7 1.34 -9.65 1.22
CA GLY A 7 2.26 -9.10 2.21
C GLY A 7 2.77 -7.71 1.81
N PHE A 8 2.81 -6.80 2.77
CA PHE A 8 3.46 -5.48 2.68
C PHE A 8 4.49 -5.34 3.79
N LEU A 9 5.51 -4.52 3.54
CA LEU A 9 6.54 -4.23 4.53
C LEU A 9 5.98 -3.30 5.61
N LYS A 10 6.10 -3.70 6.88
CA LYS A 10 5.68 -2.89 8.05
C LYS A 10 6.71 -1.84 8.47
N GLY A 11 7.93 -1.91 7.94
CA GLY A 11 9.07 -1.10 8.40
C GLY A 11 8.84 0.40 8.26
N SER A 12 8.22 0.84 7.15
CA SER A 12 7.90 2.25 6.91
C SER A 12 6.93 2.81 7.95
N GLU A 13 5.85 2.10 8.25
CA GLU A 13 4.90 2.50 9.29
C GLU A 13 5.55 2.54 10.67
N LYS A 14 6.29 1.47 11.04
CA LYS A 14 6.99 1.43 12.34
C LYS A 14 7.97 2.59 12.49
N PHE A 15 8.72 2.92 11.44
CA PHE A 15 9.65 4.03 11.44
C PHE A 15 8.91 5.37 11.58
N ALA A 16 7.87 5.62 10.77
CA ALA A 16 7.09 6.85 10.83
C ALA A 16 6.47 7.07 12.21
N LYS A 17 5.88 6.03 12.82
CA LYS A 17 5.34 6.09 14.19
C LYS A 17 6.43 6.35 15.22
N GLY A 18 7.53 5.60 15.17
CA GLY A 18 8.62 5.73 16.15
C GLY A 18 9.30 7.09 16.11
N GLN A 19 9.35 7.74 14.95
CA GLN A 19 9.98 9.06 14.77
C GLN A 19 8.97 10.22 14.72
N LYS A 20 7.66 9.94 14.79
CA LYS A 20 6.58 10.94 14.68
C LYS A 20 6.67 11.75 13.37
N ILE A 21 6.95 11.06 12.27
CA ILE A 21 7.19 11.71 10.97
C ILE A 21 5.90 11.67 10.14
N PRO A 22 5.39 12.82 9.67
CA PRO A 22 4.31 12.88 8.70
C PRO A 22 4.65 12.10 7.43
N VAL A 23 3.66 11.39 6.87
CA VAL A 23 3.83 10.53 5.70
C VAL A 23 3.16 11.19 4.51
N VAL A 24 3.96 11.48 3.50
CA VAL A 24 3.49 11.96 2.19
C VAL A 24 3.53 10.79 1.21
N MET A 25 2.47 10.65 0.42
CA MET A 25 2.41 9.69 -0.68
C MET A 25 2.58 10.41 -2.01
N MET A 26 3.22 9.73 -2.96
CA MET A 26 3.33 10.16 -4.34
C MET A 26 2.54 9.19 -5.23
N THR A 27 1.75 9.72 -6.16
CA THR A 27 1.16 8.96 -7.26
C THR A 27 1.68 9.47 -8.60
N THR A 28 1.82 8.56 -9.55
CA THR A 28 2.34 8.86 -10.89
C THR A 28 1.27 8.60 -11.93
N THR A 29 1.08 9.56 -12.84
CA THR A 29 0.26 9.38 -14.04
C THR A 29 1.06 9.76 -15.29
N ARG A 30 0.67 9.23 -16.44
CA ARG A 30 1.28 9.54 -17.74
C ARG A 30 0.27 10.31 -18.58
N THR A 31 0.53 11.59 -18.80
CA THR A 31 -0.35 12.49 -19.56
C THR A 31 -0.21 12.30 -21.06
N LYS A 32 1.00 12.00 -21.53
CA LYS A 32 1.33 11.62 -22.91
C LYS A 32 2.66 10.88 -22.96
N ARG A 33 3.03 10.33 -24.12
CA ARG A 33 4.31 9.60 -24.28
C ARG A 33 5.49 10.45 -23.79
N GLY A 34 6.29 9.89 -22.89
CA GLY A 34 7.46 10.54 -22.29
C GLY A 34 7.16 11.65 -21.27
N HIS A 35 5.89 11.91 -20.94
CA HIS A 35 5.52 12.95 -19.98
C HIS A 35 4.74 12.35 -18.81
N TYR A 36 5.31 12.49 -17.62
CA TYR A 36 4.75 11.97 -16.37
C TYR A 36 4.37 13.13 -15.46
N HIS A 37 3.26 12.97 -14.78
CA HIS A 37 2.80 13.88 -13.74
C HIS A 37 2.91 13.15 -12.40
N PHE A 38 3.48 13.84 -11.42
CA PHE A 38 3.64 13.35 -10.07
C PHE A 38 2.79 14.22 -9.15
N GLU A 39 1.89 13.59 -8.43
CA GLU A 39 1.06 14.24 -7.42
C GLU A 39 1.51 13.77 -6.04
N TYR A 40 1.72 14.73 -5.15
CA TYR A 40 2.08 14.48 -3.76
C TYR A 40 0.93 14.92 -2.87
N PHE A 41 0.55 14.09 -1.92
CA PHE A 41 -0.46 14.43 -0.94
C PHE A 41 -0.08 13.88 0.43
N LEU A 42 -0.56 14.56 1.47
CA LEU A 42 -0.38 14.11 2.84
C LEU A 42 -1.22 12.85 3.04
N LEU A 43 -0.55 11.72 3.26
CA LEU A 43 -1.21 10.45 3.56
C LEU A 43 -1.58 10.39 5.03
N CYS A 44 -0.68 10.84 5.91
CA CYS A 44 -0.90 10.86 7.35
C CYS A 44 -0.09 11.98 8.01
N GLU A 45 -0.75 12.88 8.75
CA GLU A 45 -0.08 13.97 9.46
C GLU A 45 0.63 13.47 10.72
N ASP A 46 -0.10 12.78 11.60
CA ASP A 46 0.46 12.15 12.80
C ASP A 46 0.28 10.62 12.74
N PRO A 47 1.34 9.86 12.44
CA PRO A 47 1.23 8.40 12.40
C PRO A 47 1.04 7.78 13.79
N THR A 48 1.28 8.50 14.88
CA THR A 48 1.20 7.94 16.24
C THR A 48 -0.23 7.75 16.74
N VAL A 49 -1.20 8.45 16.16
CA VAL A 49 -2.61 8.41 16.59
C VAL A 49 -3.46 7.41 15.80
N ILE A 50 -2.93 6.84 14.72
CA ILE A 50 -3.65 5.84 13.91
C ILE A 50 -3.36 4.40 14.38
N PRO A 51 -4.29 3.46 14.21
CA PRO A 51 -4.07 2.04 14.55
C PRO A 51 -2.89 1.42 13.79
N GLU A 52 -2.32 0.32 14.31
CA GLU A 52 -1.32 -0.46 13.56
C GLU A 52 -1.92 -1.01 12.27
N GLY A 53 -1.19 -0.88 11.17
CA GLY A 53 -1.60 -1.34 9.85
C GLY A 53 -2.44 -0.33 9.06
N GLU A 54 -2.99 0.69 9.71
CA GLU A 54 -3.84 1.69 9.05
C GLU A 54 -3.08 2.48 7.99
N LEU A 55 -1.82 2.84 8.25
CA LEU A 55 -0.99 3.55 7.26
C LEU A 55 -0.78 2.68 6.01
N ILE A 56 -0.50 1.40 6.20
CA ILE A 56 -0.35 0.45 5.10
C ILE A 56 -1.66 0.30 4.33
N ARG A 57 -2.82 0.22 5.02
CA ARG A 57 -4.13 0.16 4.36
C ARG A 57 -4.39 1.38 3.47
N GLN A 58 -4.13 2.59 3.98
CA GLN A 58 -4.30 3.82 3.21
C GLN A 58 -3.39 3.84 1.98
N TYR A 59 -2.11 3.51 2.17
CA TYR A 59 -1.17 3.36 1.06
C TYR A 59 -1.67 2.37 0.00
N VAL A 60 -2.13 1.19 0.42
CA VAL A 60 -2.66 0.15 -0.48
C VAL A 60 -3.87 0.65 -1.26
N TYR A 61 -4.81 1.32 -0.60
CA TYR A 61 -5.99 1.89 -1.23
C TYR A 61 -5.64 2.88 -2.35
N HIS A 62 -4.73 3.83 -2.07
CA HIS A 62 -4.29 4.81 -3.06
C HIS A 62 -3.48 4.18 -4.20
N LEU A 63 -2.64 3.19 -3.88
CA LEU A 63 -1.90 2.43 -4.89
C LEU A 63 -2.85 1.69 -5.84
N GLU A 64 -3.87 1.00 -5.31
CA GLU A 64 -4.87 0.31 -6.13
C GLU A 64 -5.63 1.27 -7.03
N LYS A 65 -6.04 2.44 -6.53
CA LYS A 65 -6.66 3.48 -7.37
C LYS A 65 -5.76 3.94 -8.50
N ASN A 66 -4.47 4.17 -8.23
CA ASN A 66 -3.52 4.60 -9.26
C ASN A 66 -3.29 3.50 -10.31
N ILE A 67 -3.22 2.23 -9.89
CA ILE A 67 -3.16 1.08 -10.81
C ILE A 67 -4.43 0.97 -11.65
N GLN A 68 -5.61 1.14 -11.05
CA GLN A 68 -6.88 1.10 -11.79
C GLN A 68 -6.98 2.23 -12.82
N LEU A 69 -6.45 3.40 -12.50
CA LEU A 69 -6.42 4.56 -13.39
C LEU A 69 -5.54 4.33 -14.61
N GLN A 70 -4.31 3.82 -14.42
CA GLN A 70 -3.35 3.54 -15.49
C GLN A 70 -2.59 2.24 -15.22
N PRO A 71 -3.22 1.08 -15.48
CA PRO A 71 -2.63 -0.21 -15.15
C PRO A 71 -1.32 -0.43 -15.87
N GLU A 72 -1.12 0.11 -17.07
CA GLU A 72 0.10 -0.06 -17.85
C GLU A 72 1.35 0.57 -17.21
N LEU A 73 1.19 1.43 -16.20
CA LEU A 73 2.31 2.03 -15.47
C LEU A 73 2.79 1.19 -14.29
N TYR A 74 2.02 0.18 -13.85
CA TYR A 74 2.45 -0.71 -12.78
C TYR A 74 3.49 -1.72 -13.29
N LEU A 75 4.47 -2.05 -12.45
CA LEU A 75 5.52 -3.00 -12.79
C LEU A 75 5.02 -4.46 -12.71
N TRP A 76 4.21 -4.88 -13.68
CA TRP A 76 3.60 -6.23 -13.73
C TRP A 76 4.59 -7.39 -13.83
N SER A 77 5.84 -7.12 -14.22
CA SER A 77 6.91 -8.14 -14.21
C SER A 77 7.33 -8.54 -12.79
N HIS A 78 7.01 -7.73 -11.78
CA HIS A 78 7.25 -8.08 -10.39
C HIS A 78 6.36 -9.25 -9.97
N LYS A 79 6.96 -10.31 -9.38
CA LYS A 79 6.24 -11.47 -8.84
C LYS A 79 5.53 -11.14 -7.53
N ARG A 80 4.58 -10.18 -7.57
CA ARG A 80 3.91 -9.62 -6.40
C ARG A 80 3.26 -10.68 -5.52
N TRP A 81 2.70 -11.72 -6.14
CA TRP A 81 2.01 -12.84 -5.48
C TRP A 81 2.84 -14.13 -5.52
N LYS A 82 4.16 -14.05 -5.31
CA LYS A 82 5.03 -15.23 -5.17
C LYS A 82 4.65 -16.10 -3.97
N HIS A 83 4.10 -15.50 -2.93
CA HIS A 83 3.72 -16.17 -1.69
C HIS A 83 2.20 -16.22 -1.56
N SER A 84 1.67 -17.42 -1.38
CA SER A 84 0.24 -17.64 -1.06
C SER A 84 -0.04 -17.37 0.41
N TRP A 85 -1.32 -17.18 0.74
CA TRP A 85 -1.79 -17.15 2.11
C TRP A 85 -1.41 -18.45 2.85
N LYS A 86 -1.10 -18.30 4.14
CA LYS A 86 -0.90 -19.39 5.08
C LYS A 86 -1.48 -18.97 6.41
N GLU A 87 -2.05 -19.91 7.15
CA GLU A 87 -2.68 -19.64 8.44
C GLU A 87 -1.71 -19.05 9.48
N GLU A 88 -0.40 -19.34 9.36
CA GLU A 88 0.66 -18.75 10.20
C GLU A 88 0.74 -17.21 10.11
N TYR A 89 0.15 -16.60 9.08
CA TYR A 89 0.11 -15.14 8.90
C TYR A 89 -1.10 -14.47 9.54
N LYS A 90 -1.97 -15.21 10.21
CA LYS A 90 -3.22 -14.70 10.82
C LYS A 90 -2.99 -13.47 11.70
N GLU A 91 -2.01 -13.52 12.59
CA GLU A 91 -1.65 -12.41 13.50
C GLU A 91 -1.06 -11.19 12.78
N LEU A 92 -0.73 -11.32 11.49
CA LEU A 92 -0.21 -10.24 10.64
C LEU A 92 -1.30 -9.59 9.79
N TRP A 93 -2.52 -10.11 9.81
CA TRP A 93 -3.63 -9.56 9.03
C TRP A 93 -4.06 -8.20 9.57
N VAL A 94 -4.09 -7.21 8.68
CA VAL A 94 -4.45 -5.82 9.01
C VAL A 94 -5.56 -5.28 8.11
N ASP A 95 -6.18 -6.13 7.28
CA ASP A 95 -7.28 -5.68 6.43
C ASP A 95 -8.61 -5.73 7.19
N ASN A 96 -9.55 -4.86 6.81
CA ASN A 96 -10.92 -4.79 7.36
C ASN A 96 -11.84 -5.81 6.66
N THR A 97 -11.31 -6.53 5.69
CA THR A 97 -12.00 -7.63 5.00
C THR A 97 -11.87 -8.93 5.79
N ALA A 98 -12.77 -9.86 5.52
CA ALA A 98 -12.70 -11.20 6.10
C ALA A 98 -11.35 -11.83 5.81
N MET A 99 -10.79 -12.54 6.80
CA MET A 99 -9.52 -13.24 6.61
C MET A 99 -9.65 -14.29 5.50
N PRO A 100 -8.57 -14.49 4.72
CA PRO A 100 -8.58 -15.50 3.67
C PRO A 100 -8.68 -16.90 4.30
N THR A 101 -9.52 -17.75 3.73
CA THR A 101 -9.52 -19.18 4.05
C THR A 101 -8.52 -19.91 3.14
N LEU A 102 -8.03 -21.07 3.59
CA LEU A 102 -7.24 -21.98 2.75
C LEU A 102 -8.04 -22.49 1.54
#